data_AF-A0A3R6J570-F1
#
_entry.id   AF-A0A3R6J570-F1
#
_cell.length_a   1.000
_cell.length_b   1.000
_cell.length_c   1.000
_cell.angle_alpha   90.00
_cell.angle_beta   90.00
_cell.angle_gamma   90.00
#
_symmetry.space_group_name_H-M   'P 1'
#
loop_
_entity.id
_entity.type
_entity.pdbx_description
1 polymer ?
#
loop_
_entity_poly.entity_id
_entity_poly.type
_entity_poly.pdbx_seq_one_letter_code
_entity_poly.pdbx_strand_id
1 'polypeptide(L)'
;MAKIYTKCDEIPLCKFIEVYNGNLEALVVSGKVSNDELRDTASYLMQEYASIIGNNNLSFEIGKKNSIINSNIKLTLLDAAANLINMGSYKNASDILEYVGIKMADDHSKETIDKTLDAINSNRSYIEMRLTLERNKERQKQNLPVKPIDFTRERMIVGTHFKMYIDPLKYTAAEYGNMVKMMLDELKEVKSYGKRN
;
A
#
# COMPACT_ATOMS: atom_id res chain seq x y z
N MET A 1 14.01 14.98 29.51
CA MET A 1 13.59 14.62 28.13
C MET A 1 12.10 14.39 28.16
N ALA A 2 11.36 14.89 27.18
CA ALA A 2 9.95 14.60 27.07
C ALA A 2 9.75 13.12 26.72
N LYS A 3 8.71 12.50 27.27
CA LYS A 3 8.36 11.10 27.02
C LYS A 3 7.03 11.09 26.30
N ILE A 4 6.99 10.47 25.13
CA ILE A 4 5.77 10.25 24.35
C ILE A 4 5.61 8.75 24.09
N TYR A 5 4.38 8.33 23.84
CA TYR A 5 4.11 7.01 23.29
C TYR A 5 4.59 6.97 21.84
N THR A 6 5.45 6.01 21.51
CA THR A 6 6.03 5.90 20.16
C THR A 6 5.60 4.63 19.42
N LYS A 7 5.08 3.64 20.16
CA LYS A 7 4.71 2.33 19.64
C LYS A 7 3.32 1.91 20.05
N CYS A 8 2.68 1.08 19.23
CA CYS A 8 1.37 0.52 19.52
C CYS A 8 1.35 -0.41 20.74
N ASP A 9 2.49 -1.01 21.12
CA ASP A 9 2.62 -1.86 22.31
C ASP A 9 2.70 -1.07 23.63
N GLU A 10 3.04 0.22 23.55
CA GLU A 10 3.19 1.10 24.71
C GLU A 10 1.92 1.92 25.00
N ILE A 11 1.18 2.30 23.95
CA ILE A 11 0.03 3.20 24.07
C ILE A 11 -1.24 2.45 24.50
N PRO A 12 -1.92 2.87 25.59
CA PRO A 12 -3.24 2.36 25.94
C PRO A 12 -4.26 2.63 24.82
N LEU A 13 -5.18 1.70 24.58
CA LEU A 13 -6.18 1.81 23.52
C LEU A 13 -7.04 3.06 23.66
N CYS A 14 -7.40 3.47 24.88
CA CYS A 14 -8.13 4.71 25.11
C CYS A 14 -7.39 5.95 24.60
N LYS A 15 -6.07 6.02 24.84
CA LYS A 15 -5.21 7.11 24.38
C LYS A 15 -5.02 7.06 22.88
N PHE A 16 -4.85 5.87 22.32
CA PHE A 16 -4.80 5.69 20.87
C PHE A 16 -6.08 6.19 20.18
N ILE A 17 -7.26 5.91 20.74
CA ILE A 17 -8.55 6.41 20.23
C ILE A 17 -8.62 7.94 20.31
N GLU A 18 -8.14 8.55 21.40
CA GLU A 18 -8.05 10.02 21.52
C GLU A 18 -7.17 10.61 20.40
N VAL A 19 -5.99 10.01 20.14
CA VAL A 19 -5.09 10.42 19.05
C VAL A 19 -5.77 10.25 17.69
N TYR A 20 -6.46 9.13 17.46
CA TYR A 20 -7.20 8.86 16.23
C TYR A 20 -8.28 9.91 15.97
N ASN A 21 -8.95 10.39 17.02
CA ASN A 21 -9.96 11.44 16.96
C ASN A 21 -9.37 12.87 16.86
N GLY A 22 -8.04 13.00 16.78
CA GLY A 22 -7.33 14.27 16.57
C GLY A 22 -6.75 14.90 17.83
N ASN A 23 -6.86 14.27 19.01
CA ASN A 23 -6.22 14.75 20.23
C ASN A 23 -4.77 14.25 20.34
N LEU A 24 -3.83 15.01 19.75
CA LEU A 24 -2.40 14.67 19.77
C LEU A 24 -1.76 14.74 21.16
N GLU A 25 -2.34 15.49 22.10
CA GLU A 25 -1.81 15.60 23.47
C GLU A 25 -1.88 14.26 24.22
N ALA A 26 -2.75 13.35 23.78
CA ALA A 26 -2.85 12.00 24.33
C ALA A 26 -1.58 11.16 24.11
N LEU A 27 -0.67 11.56 23.21
CA LEU A 27 0.64 10.95 23.04
C LEU A 27 1.64 11.31 24.14
N VAL A 28 1.43 12.41 24.87
CA VAL A 28 2.41 12.93 25.82
C VAL A 28 2.27 12.19 27.16
N VAL A 29 3.33 11.49 27.55
CA VAL A 29 3.45 10.86 28.87
C VAL A 29 3.98 11.86 29.89
N SER A 30 5.01 12.63 29.51
CA SER A 30 5.56 13.71 30.34
C SER A 30 6.39 14.71 29.52
N GLY A 31 6.47 15.95 30.00
CA GLY A 31 7.24 17.01 29.37
C GLY A 31 6.49 17.80 28.29
N LYS A 32 7.21 18.62 27.53
CA LYS A 32 6.68 19.39 26.40
C LYS A 32 7.34 18.91 25.10
N VAL A 33 6.51 18.74 24.08
CA VAL A 33 6.87 18.17 22.78
C VAL A 33 6.33 19.11 21.71
N SER A 34 7.03 19.24 20.58
CA SER A 34 6.56 20.08 19.49
C SER A 34 5.33 19.46 18.81
N ASN A 35 4.45 20.30 18.27
CA ASN A 35 3.27 19.81 17.54
C ASN A 35 3.65 19.01 16.28
N ASP A 36 4.77 19.35 15.63
CA ASP A 36 5.23 18.63 14.44
C ASP A 36 5.68 17.21 14.80
N GLU A 37 6.46 17.06 15.88
CA GLU A 37 6.88 15.75 16.39
C GLU A 37 5.69 14.88 16.85
N LEU A 38 4.66 15.48 17.45
CA LEU A 38 3.43 14.78 17.80
C LEU A 38 2.65 14.31 16.57
N ARG A 39 2.61 15.11 15.50
CA ARG A 39 1.96 14.73 14.23
C ARG A 39 2.69 13.59 13.54
N ASP A 40 4.01 13.65 13.50
CA ASP A 40 4.84 12.60 12.90
C ASP A 40 4.69 11.29 13.69
N THR A 41 4.72 11.37 15.02
CA THR A 41 4.54 10.21 15.90
C THR A 41 3.13 9.62 15.79
N ALA A 42 2.09 10.46 15.75
CA ALA A 42 0.72 10.01 15.51
C ALA A 42 0.61 9.27 14.17
N SER A 43 1.19 9.83 13.10
CA SER A 43 1.18 9.22 11.77
C SER A 43 1.86 7.84 11.77
N TYR A 44 3.00 7.73 12.45
CA TYR A 44 3.72 6.48 12.62
C TYR A 44 2.88 5.43 13.37
N LEU A 45 2.27 5.80 14.50
CA LEU A 45 1.40 4.91 15.28
C LEU A 45 0.17 4.43 14.48
N MET A 46 -0.43 5.31 13.67
CA MET A 46 -1.55 4.91 12.80
C MET A 46 -1.11 3.91 11.73
N GLN A 47 0.09 4.10 11.18
CA GLN A 47 0.67 3.18 10.21
C GLN A 47 1.02 1.82 10.84
N GLU A 48 1.59 1.82 12.04
CA GLU A 48 1.90 0.61 12.79
C GLU A 48 0.62 -0.17 13.13
N TYR A 49 -0.40 0.48 13.67
CA TYR A 49 -1.70 -0.13 13.99
C TYR A 49 -2.38 -0.72 12.74
N ALA A 50 -2.36 0.00 11.61
CA ALA A 50 -2.90 -0.49 10.34
C ALA A 50 -2.16 -1.75 9.84
N SER A 51 -0.83 -1.80 10.04
CA SER A 51 -0.01 -2.98 9.75
C SER A 51 -0.40 -4.18 10.63
N ILE A 52 -0.61 -3.95 11.94
CA ILE A 52 -1.00 -4.98 12.91
C ILE A 52 -2.33 -5.64 12.54
N ILE A 53 -3.37 -4.85 12.21
CA ILE A 53 -4.69 -5.39 11.85
C ILE A 53 -4.63 -6.26 10.58
N GLY A 54 -3.51 -6.23 9.85
CA GLY A 54 -3.45 -6.81 8.52
C GLY A 54 -4.41 -6.06 7.61
N ASN A 55 -4.58 -4.75 7.84
CA ASN A 55 -5.15 -3.88 6.83
C ASN A 55 -4.16 -3.91 5.67
N ASN A 56 -4.37 -4.90 4.79
CA ASN A 56 -3.51 -5.24 3.68
C ASN A 56 -3.21 -4.01 2.82
N ASN A 57 -3.97 -2.92 2.98
CA ASN A 57 -3.67 -1.60 2.43
C ASN A 57 -2.18 -1.25 2.44
N LEU A 58 -1.37 -1.40 3.50
CA LEU A 58 0.03 -0.95 3.38
C LEU A 58 0.89 -1.87 2.49
N SER A 59 0.90 -3.18 2.69
CA SER A 59 1.68 -4.11 1.85
C SER A 59 1.11 -4.19 0.42
N PHE A 60 -0.21 -4.09 0.27
CA PHE A 60 -0.90 -3.99 -1.01
C PHE A 60 -0.65 -2.66 -1.69
N GLU A 61 -0.63 -1.53 -0.97
CA GLU A 61 -0.29 -0.21 -1.50
C GLU A 61 1.19 -0.11 -1.85
N ILE A 62 2.08 -0.71 -1.05
CA ILE A 62 3.50 -0.84 -1.39
C ILE A 62 3.63 -1.71 -2.64
N GLY A 63 2.97 -2.88 -2.71
CA GLY A 63 2.95 -3.73 -3.89
C GLY A 63 2.37 -3.02 -5.12
N LYS A 64 1.33 -2.21 -4.94
CA LYS A 64 0.69 -1.40 -5.98
C LYS A 64 1.59 -0.27 -6.45
N LYS A 65 2.18 0.49 -5.52
CA LYS A 65 3.18 1.55 -5.81
C LYS A 65 4.38 0.95 -6.52
N ASN A 66 4.90 -0.18 -6.07
CA ASN A 66 5.98 -0.92 -6.74
C ASN A 66 5.57 -1.36 -8.15
N SER A 67 4.33 -1.85 -8.34
CA SER A 67 3.82 -2.18 -9.68
C SER A 67 3.71 -0.94 -10.59
N ILE A 68 3.35 0.22 -10.06
CA ILE A 68 3.30 1.49 -10.82
C ILE A 68 4.71 1.95 -11.17
N ILE A 69 5.64 1.93 -10.21
CA ILE A 69 7.05 2.28 -10.42
C ILE A 69 7.66 1.37 -11.49
N ASN A 70 7.48 0.06 -11.38
CA ASN A 70 7.95 -0.91 -12.37
C ASN A 70 7.35 -0.65 -13.76
N SER A 71 6.07 -0.27 -13.83
CA SER A 71 5.41 0.06 -15.10
C SER A 71 6.00 1.33 -15.73
N ASN A 72 6.28 2.37 -14.93
CA ASN A 72 6.93 3.59 -15.40
C ASN A 72 8.37 3.34 -15.85
N ILE A 73 9.14 2.54 -15.12
CA ILE A 73 10.50 2.14 -15.51
C ILE A 73 10.46 1.43 -16.87
N LYS A 74 9.54 0.48 -17.05
CA LYS A 74 9.37 -0.22 -18.35
C LYS A 74 9.04 0.74 -19.49
N LEU A 75 8.16 1.73 -19.28
CA LEU A 75 7.88 2.76 -20.28
C LEU A 75 9.14 3.56 -20.65
N THR A 76 9.91 3.99 -19.66
CA THR A 76 11.18 4.71 -19.90
C THR A 76 12.18 3.87 -20.68
N LEU A 77 12.31 2.57 -20.37
CA LEU A 77 13.18 1.66 -21.11
C LEU A 77 12.72 1.46 -22.56
N LEU A 78 11.40 1.34 -22.79
CA LEU A 78 10.82 1.24 -24.14
C LEU A 78 11.08 2.50 -24.96
N ASP A 79 10.89 3.69 -24.37
CA ASP A 79 11.17 4.97 -25.03
C ASP A 79 12.67 5.11 -25.35
N ALA A 80 13.55 4.71 -24.42
CA ALA A 80 15.00 4.71 -24.64
C ALA A 80 15.41 3.76 -25.78
N ALA A 81 14.85 2.54 -25.82
CA ALA A 81 15.11 1.57 -26.87
C ALA A 81 14.65 2.07 -28.25
N ALA A 82 13.45 2.66 -28.35
CA ALA A 82 12.95 3.24 -29.59
C ALA A 82 13.87 4.37 -30.11
N ASN A 83 14.34 5.24 -29.22
CA ASN A 83 15.28 6.30 -29.58
C ASN A 83 16.62 5.72 -30.07
N LEU A 84 17.15 4.69 -29.42
CA LEU A 84 18.39 4.03 -29.85
C LEU A 84 18.25 3.35 -31.21
N ILE A 85 17.11 2.72 -31.49
CA ILE A 85 16.79 2.15 -32.81
C ILE A 85 16.80 3.26 -33.87
N ASN A 86 16.13 4.39 -33.59
CA ASN A 86 16.10 5.54 -34.52
C ASN A 86 17.49 6.16 -34.76
N MET A 87 18.40 6.05 -33.78
CA MET A 87 19.80 6.49 -33.89
C MET A 87 20.73 5.43 -34.52
N GLY A 88 20.21 4.25 -34.90
CA GLY A 88 21.00 3.15 -35.46
C GLY A 88 21.84 2.37 -34.43
N SER A 89 21.61 2.59 -33.14
CA SER A 89 22.33 1.93 -32.05
C SER A 89 21.66 0.62 -31.62
N TYR A 90 21.62 -0.35 -32.53
CA TYR A 90 20.80 -1.57 -32.36
C TYR A 90 21.28 -2.50 -31.25
N LYS A 91 22.59 -2.60 -31.03
CA LYS A 91 23.15 -3.43 -29.95
C LYS A 91 22.69 -2.91 -28.57
N ASN A 92 22.84 -1.61 -28.33
CA ASN A 92 22.40 -0.98 -27.09
C ASN A 92 20.87 -1.03 -26.92
N ALA A 93 20.12 -0.94 -28.03
CA ALA A 93 18.67 -1.11 -28.00
C ALA A 93 18.28 -2.54 -27.61
N SER A 94 18.96 -3.56 -28.16
CA SER A 94 18.74 -4.97 -27.82
C SER A 94 18.97 -5.24 -26.33
N ASP A 95 20.08 -4.74 -25.79
CA ASP A 95 20.41 -4.88 -24.36
C ASP A 95 19.31 -4.28 -23.46
N ILE A 96 18.77 -3.12 -23.82
CA ILE A 96 17.68 -2.48 -23.07
C ILE A 96 16.36 -3.26 -23.21
N LEU A 97 16.06 -3.76 -24.41
CA LEU A 97 14.84 -4.50 -24.69
C LEU A 97 14.76 -5.83 -23.94
N GLU A 98 15.91 -6.45 -23.64
CA GLU A 98 15.96 -7.68 -22.86
C GLU A 98 15.41 -7.48 -21.44
N TYR A 99 15.68 -6.34 -20.79
CA TYR A 99 15.13 -6.00 -19.46
C TYR A 99 13.60 -5.86 -19.44
N VAL A 100 12.99 -5.58 -20.60
CA VAL A 100 11.53 -5.50 -20.75
C VAL A 100 10.92 -6.76 -21.38
N GLY A 101 11.74 -7.77 -21.71
CA GLY A 101 11.32 -9.07 -22.24
C GLY A 101 11.04 -9.07 -23.75
N ILE A 102 11.58 -8.11 -24.49
CA ILE A 102 11.47 -8.03 -25.95
C ILE A 102 12.80 -8.47 -26.56
N LYS A 103 12.77 -9.42 -27.49
CA LYS A 103 13.96 -9.86 -28.23
C LYS A 103 14.02 -9.15 -29.58
N MET A 104 15.16 -8.53 -29.87
CA MET A 104 15.46 -7.96 -31.17
C MET A 104 16.26 -8.97 -32.00
N ALA A 105 16.00 -9.05 -33.30
CA ALA A 105 16.78 -9.89 -34.21
C ALA A 105 18.08 -9.19 -34.64
N ASP A 106 19.15 -9.97 -34.78
CA ASP A 106 20.50 -9.49 -35.12
C ASP A 106 20.68 -9.13 -36.60
N ASP A 107 19.72 -9.50 -37.46
CA ASP A 107 19.75 -9.22 -38.90
C ASP A 107 19.51 -7.74 -39.23
N HIS A 108 18.94 -6.99 -38.28
CA HIS A 108 18.66 -5.54 -38.33
C HIS A 108 18.08 -5.07 -39.67
N SER A 109 17.33 -5.93 -40.35
CA SER A 109 16.64 -5.61 -41.59
C SER A 109 15.54 -4.59 -41.28
N LYS A 110 15.15 -3.80 -42.30
CA LYS A 110 14.06 -2.83 -42.14
C LYS A 110 12.79 -3.50 -41.61
N GLU A 111 12.48 -4.71 -42.09
CA GLU A 111 11.32 -5.47 -41.66
C GLU A 111 11.42 -5.94 -40.19
N THR A 112 12.60 -6.34 -39.73
CA THR A 112 12.80 -6.73 -38.32
C THR A 112 12.83 -5.54 -37.37
N ILE A 113 13.35 -4.39 -37.82
CA ILE A 113 13.27 -3.12 -37.08
C ILE A 113 11.81 -2.68 -36.94
N ASP A 114 11.05 -2.67 -38.04
CA ASP A 114 9.63 -2.27 -38.03
C ASP A 114 8.82 -3.18 -37.08
N LYS A 115 9.02 -4.51 -37.14
CA LYS A 115 8.40 -5.45 -36.19
C LYS A 115 8.79 -5.17 -34.73
N THR A 116 10.03 -4.80 -34.48
CA THR A 116 10.51 -4.47 -33.13
C THR A 116 9.86 -3.18 -32.62
N LEU A 117 9.73 -2.16 -33.47
CA LEU A 117 9.05 -0.91 -33.14
C LEU A 117 7.55 -1.13 -32.89
N ASP A 118 6.89 -2.00 -33.67
CA ASP A 118 5.49 -2.37 -33.44
C ASP A 118 5.30 -3.10 -32.10
N ALA A 119 6.24 -3.97 -31.73
CA ALA A 119 6.25 -4.66 -30.44
C ALA A 119 6.44 -3.67 -29.28
N ILE A 120 7.33 -2.68 -29.43
CA ILE A 120 7.54 -1.59 -28.47
C ILE A 120 6.25 -0.78 -28.29
N ASN A 121 5.64 -0.34 -29.39
CA ASN A 121 4.41 0.46 -29.37
C ASN A 121 3.25 -0.30 -28.72
N SER A 122 3.09 -1.58 -29.06
CA SER A 122 2.05 -2.43 -28.46
C SER A 122 2.21 -2.58 -26.95
N ASN A 123 3.44 -2.82 -26.48
CA ASN A 123 3.74 -2.90 -25.04
C ASN A 123 3.52 -1.56 -24.33
N ARG A 124 3.92 -0.46 -24.96
CA ARG A 124 3.72 0.90 -24.45
C ARG A 124 2.23 1.18 -24.24
N SER A 125 1.41 0.99 -25.26
CA SER A 125 -0.04 1.20 -25.18
C SER A 125 -0.70 0.30 -24.12
N TYR A 126 -0.28 -0.95 -23.99
CA TYR A 126 -0.79 -1.85 -22.94
C TYR A 126 -0.49 -1.33 -21.53
N ILE A 127 0.76 -0.91 -21.28
CA ILE A 127 1.18 -0.41 -19.97
C ILE A 127 0.47 0.92 -19.64
N GLU A 128 0.35 1.83 -20.60
CA GLU A 128 -0.37 3.11 -20.45
C GLU A 128 -1.85 2.91 -20.13
N MET A 129 -2.52 1.98 -20.84
CA MET A 129 -3.91 1.61 -20.57
C MET A 129 -4.06 1.10 -19.12
N ARG A 130 -3.18 0.20 -18.70
CA ARG A 130 -3.20 -0.38 -17.35
C ARG A 130 -2.96 0.69 -16.27
N LEU A 131 -2.02 1.60 -16.47
CA LEU A 131 -1.77 2.73 -15.55
C LEU A 131 -2.97 3.67 -15.46
N THR A 132 -3.63 3.95 -16.57
CA THR A 132 -4.83 4.80 -16.61
C THR A 132 -5.98 4.19 -15.83
N LEU A 133 -6.22 2.88 -15.99
CA LEU A 133 -7.22 2.15 -15.23
C LEU A 133 -6.93 2.20 -13.72
N GLU A 134 -5.68 2.04 -13.31
CA GLU A 134 -5.27 2.11 -11.90
C GLU A 134 -5.45 3.51 -11.30
N ARG A 135 -5.10 4.57 -12.05
CA ARG A 135 -5.34 5.97 -11.65
C ARG A 135 -6.83 6.29 -11.50
N ASN A 136 -7.67 5.76 -12.40
CA ASN A 136 -9.12 5.97 -12.34
C ASN A 136 -9.73 5.28 -11.11
N LYS A 137 -9.28 4.06 -10.77
CA LYS A 137 -9.69 3.39 -9.52
C LYS A 137 -9.27 4.17 -8.27
N GLU A 138 -8.10 4.81 -8.27
CA GLU A 138 -7.65 5.65 -7.15
C GLU A 138 -8.49 6.90 -6.97
N ARG A 139 -8.81 7.60 -8.08
CA ARG A 139 -9.72 8.75 -8.06
C ARG A 139 -11.10 8.37 -7.53
N GLN A 140 -11.61 7.19 -7.89
CA GLN A 140 -12.88 6.69 -7.35
C GLN A 140 -12.81 6.37 -5.85
N LYS A 141 -11.68 5.84 -5.35
CA LYS A 141 -11.47 5.60 -3.91
C LYS A 141 -11.34 6.90 -3.10
N GLN A 142 -10.71 7.93 -3.65
CA GLN A 142 -10.59 9.25 -3.00
C GLN A 142 -11.94 9.97 -2.85
N ASN A 143 -12.95 9.60 -3.66
CA ASN A 143 -14.30 10.16 -3.61
C ASN A 143 -15.24 9.46 -2.61
N LEU A 144 -14.79 8.39 -1.94
CA LEU A 144 -15.55 7.80 -0.83
C LEU A 144 -15.19 8.56 0.45
N PRO A 145 -16.17 9.15 1.18
CA PRO A 145 -15.88 9.74 2.47
C PRO A 145 -15.31 8.64 3.38
N VAL A 146 -14.08 8.83 3.86
CA VAL A 146 -13.48 7.98 4.90
C VAL A 146 -14.37 8.12 6.11
N LYS A 147 -15.30 7.18 6.32
CA LYS A 147 -16.13 7.19 7.52
C LYS A 147 -15.18 7.03 8.71
N PRO A 148 -15.22 7.92 9.71
CA PRO A 148 -14.43 7.75 10.92
C PRO A 148 -14.77 6.39 11.54
N ILE A 149 -13.73 5.65 11.94
CA ILE A 149 -13.91 4.34 12.57
C ILE A 149 -14.60 4.55 13.91
N ASP A 150 -15.79 3.97 14.08
CA ASP A 150 -16.46 3.90 15.37
C ASP A 150 -15.84 2.77 16.20
N PHE A 151 -14.80 3.11 16.97
CA PHE A 151 -14.11 2.17 17.88
C PHE A 151 -15.02 1.58 18.94
N THR A 152 -16.13 2.23 19.30
CA THR A 152 -17.09 1.66 20.26
C THR A 152 -17.80 0.48 19.62
N ARG A 153 -18.33 0.67 18.41
CA ARG A 153 -18.99 -0.39 17.66
C ARG A 153 -18.03 -1.52 17.31
N GLU A 154 -16.82 -1.20 16.86
CA GLU A 154 -15.80 -2.20 16.53
C GLU A 154 -15.43 -3.04 17.76
N ARG A 155 -15.15 -2.41 18.90
CA ARG A 155 -14.86 -3.12 20.15
C ARG A 155 -15.99 -4.02 20.59
N MET A 156 -17.26 -3.60 20.43
CA MET A 156 -18.41 -4.43 20.76
C MET A 156 -18.50 -5.67 19.86
N ILE A 157 -18.21 -5.53 18.56
CA ILE A 157 -18.18 -6.65 17.61
C ILE A 157 -17.05 -7.62 17.98
N VAL A 158 -15.83 -7.12 18.16
CA VAL A 158 -14.66 -7.94 18.52
C VAL A 158 -14.88 -8.62 19.87
N GLY A 159 -15.37 -7.89 20.86
CA GLY A 159 -15.70 -8.42 22.19
C GLY A 159 -16.80 -9.49 22.14
N THR A 160 -17.82 -9.31 21.29
CA THR A 160 -18.86 -10.33 21.08
C THR A 160 -18.28 -11.60 20.43
N HIS A 161 -17.42 -11.45 19.43
CA HIS A 161 -16.76 -12.56 18.74
C HIS A 161 -15.95 -13.43 19.70
N PHE A 162 -15.10 -12.82 20.53
CA PHE A 162 -14.29 -13.52 21.52
C PHE A 162 -14.99 -13.77 22.87
N LYS A 163 -16.27 -13.38 23.00
CA LYS A 163 -17.08 -13.49 24.22
C LYS A 163 -16.41 -12.86 25.46
N MET A 164 -15.82 -11.69 25.29
CA MET A 164 -15.10 -10.98 26.34
C MET A 164 -15.33 -9.47 26.29
N TYR A 165 -15.21 -8.82 27.45
CA TYR A 165 -15.24 -7.37 27.54
C TYR A 165 -13.84 -6.79 27.28
N ILE A 166 -13.74 -5.88 26.33
CA ILE A 166 -12.49 -5.19 25.98
C ILE A 166 -12.47 -3.84 26.69
N ASP A 167 -11.64 -3.73 27.73
CA ASP A 167 -11.44 -2.51 28.51
C ASP A 167 -10.34 -1.64 27.86
N PRO A 168 -10.68 -0.46 27.30
CA PRO A 168 -9.73 0.35 26.54
C PRO A 168 -8.63 0.96 27.42
N LEU A 169 -8.77 0.93 28.75
CA LEU A 169 -7.74 1.37 29.68
C LEU A 169 -6.68 0.31 29.94
N LYS A 170 -7.01 -0.97 29.75
CA LYS A 170 -6.13 -2.11 30.07
C LYS A 170 -5.43 -2.68 28.85
N TYR A 171 -6.08 -2.60 27.69
CA TYR A 171 -5.51 -3.08 26.43
C TYR A 171 -4.67 -1.99 25.79
N THR A 172 -3.53 -2.39 25.23
CA THR A 172 -2.73 -1.57 24.33
C THR A 172 -3.35 -1.53 22.94
N ALA A 173 -2.96 -0.56 22.12
CA ALA A 173 -3.40 -0.52 20.72
C ALA A 173 -2.95 -1.77 19.94
N ALA A 174 -1.74 -2.29 20.21
CA ALA A 174 -1.23 -3.48 19.55
C ALA A 174 -2.03 -4.75 19.92
N GLU A 175 -2.33 -4.97 21.19
CA GLU A 175 -3.12 -6.13 21.63
C GLU A 175 -4.51 -6.11 20.98
N TYR A 176 -5.18 -4.96 21.00
CA TYR A 176 -6.48 -4.81 20.36
C TYR A 176 -6.41 -5.01 18.84
N GLY A 177 -5.41 -4.41 18.17
CA GLY A 177 -5.22 -4.59 16.73
C GLY A 177 -5.01 -6.05 16.32
N ASN A 178 -4.28 -6.82 17.14
CA ASN A 178 -4.09 -8.26 16.92
C ASN A 178 -5.40 -9.05 17.11
N MET A 179 -6.25 -8.68 18.07
CA MET A 179 -7.58 -9.29 18.22
C MET A 179 -8.46 -9.04 16.99
N VAL A 180 -8.45 -7.81 16.47
CA VAL A 180 -9.16 -7.47 15.22
C VAL A 180 -8.63 -8.34 14.08
N LYS A 181 -7.31 -8.48 13.93
CA LYS A 181 -6.71 -9.34 12.90
C LYS A 181 -7.13 -10.79 13.02
N MET A 182 -7.05 -11.38 14.22
CA MET A 182 -7.45 -12.77 14.46
C MET A 182 -8.91 -13.01 14.05
N MET A 183 -9.83 -12.12 14.46
CA MET A 183 -11.23 -12.19 14.05
C MET A 183 -11.40 -12.09 12.53
N LEU A 184 -10.68 -11.17 11.87
CA LEU A 184 -10.76 -11.00 10.42
C LEU A 184 -10.23 -12.22 9.67
N ASP A 185 -9.16 -12.85 10.16
CA ASP A 185 -8.57 -14.03 9.54
C ASP A 185 -9.48 -15.25 9.70
N GLU A 186 -10.08 -15.47 10.87
CA GLU A 186 -11.11 -16.51 11.08
C GLU A 186 -12.31 -16.33 10.14
N LEU A 187 -12.82 -15.10 9.98
CA LEU A 187 -13.93 -14.81 9.08
C LEU A 187 -13.58 -15.06 7.59
N LYS A 188 -12.31 -14.86 7.19
CA LYS A 188 -11.85 -15.17 5.83
C LYS A 188 -11.80 -16.69 5.60
N GLU A 189 -11.32 -17.44 6.59
CA GLU A 189 -11.27 -18.91 6.51
C GLU A 189 -12.67 -19.50 6.35
N VAL A 190 -13.64 -19.08 7.17
CA VAL A 190 -15.04 -19.53 7.07
C VAL A 190 -15.64 -19.28 5.68
N LYS A 191 -15.38 -18.11 5.08
CA LYS A 191 -15.82 -17.80 3.71
C LYS A 191 -15.15 -18.67 2.64
N SER A 192 -13.93 -19.12 2.87
CA SER A 192 -13.21 -20.00 1.93
C SER A 192 -13.79 -21.42 1.92
N TYR A 193 -14.22 -21.92 3.07
CA TYR A 193 -14.88 -23.24 3.18
C TYR A 193 -16.32 -23.22 2.65
N GLY A 194 -17.05 -22.10 2.79
CA GLY A 194 -18.42 -21.97 2.27
C GLY A 194 -18.54 -21.90 0.73
N LYS A 195 -17.43 -21.75 -0.01
CA LYS A 195 -17.42 -21.73 -1.49
C LYS A 195 -17.10 -23.09 -2.14
N ARG A 196 -16.88 -24.14 -1.35
CA ARG A 196 -16.54 -25.49 -1.83
C ARG A 196 -17.76 -26.42 -2.01
N ASN A 197 -18.99 -25.89 -1.93
CA ASN A 197 -20.23 -26.63 -2.21
C ASN A 197 -20.89 -26.12 -3.50
#